data_AF-A0AB34IZH0-F1
#
_entry.id   AF-A0AB34IZH0-F1
#
_cell.length_a   1.000
_cell.length_b   1.000
_cell.length_c   1.000
_cell.angle_alpha   90.00
_cell.angle_beta   90.00
_cell.angle_gamma   90.00
#
_symmetry.space_group_name_H-M   'P 1'
#
loop_
_entity.id
_entity.type
_entity.pdbx_description
1 polymer ?
#
loop_
_entity_poly.entity_id
_entity_poly.type
_entity_poly.pdbx_seq_one_letter_code
_entity_poly.pdbx_strand_id
1 'polypeptide(L)'
;MAPTTVARLAAAHVAFRAVLYAAQCTQLLLGVTASHTPGLNALPTLCGLAAVACASAAAISASASLPPALPSPPSADAALVGVALYAACARARFSSLAPSDLRSAGAFAARRASLAASPRYATRAERKLIHQLGRRHGCHSCGARAPPFHADHVPPLWDARRPPRAAWRRVLRRPAPLRFHPQCLACSGKQAALLSALSAGREVPVWARSVLHTPPLRSAASVAGNALVACALASENGCRAAAAPFEVAARLSLHATASMRRYKWRHQHAKRAGGVPSIRFVCKDIFTGISLKFAGVMSPSKTAQRKHEPHWPN
;
A
#
# COMPACT_ATOMS: atom_id res chain seq x y z
N MET A 1 -2.13 -16.79 19.62
CA MET A 1 -1.21 -17.29 18.57
C MET A 1 0.12 -17.63 19.22
N ALA A 2 0.75 -18.75 18.85
CA ALA A 2 2.06 -19.10 19.38
C ALA A 2 3.09 -18.01 19.01
N PRO A 3 4.09 -17.72 19.87
CA PRO A 3 5.14 -16.75 19.58
C PRO A 3 5.84 -16.99 18.24
N THR A 4 6.03 -18.25 17.87
CA THR A 4 6.63 -18.69 16.59
C THR A 4 5.80 -18.23 15.39
N THR A 5 4.47 -18.29 15.46
CA THR A 5 3.58 -17.84 14.38
C THR A 5 3.70 -16.33 14.15
N VAL A 6 3.80 -15.55 15.23
CA VAL A 6 3.95 -14.09 15.14
C VAL A 6 5.29 -13.72 14.51
N ALA A 7 6.37 -14.40 14.91
CA ALA A 7 7.70 -14.20 14.34
C ALA A 7 7.73 -14.49 12.83
N ARG A 8 7.09 -15.58 12.40
CA ARG A 8 6.96 -15.95 10.97
C ARG A 8 6.22 -14.92 10.15
N LEU A 9 5.06 -14.45 10.63
CA LEU A 9 4.31 -13.41 9.97
C LEU A 9 5.12 -12.10 9.86
N ALA A 10 5.86 -11.75 10.92
CA ALA A 10 6.72 -10.57 10.90
C ALA A 10 7.86 -10.70 9.88
N ALA A 11 8.58 -11.83 9.88
CA ALA A 11 9.67 -12.10 8.93
C ALA A 11 9.19 -12.04 7.48
N ALA A 12 8.08 -12.72 7.17
CA ALA A 12 7.48 -12.70 5.85
C ALA A 12 7.04 -11.29 5.42
N HIS A 13 6.42 -10.54 6.33
CA HIS A 13 6.00 -9.16 6.06
C HIS A 13 7.19 -8.25 5.74
N VAL A 14 8.28 -8.37 6.51
CA VAL A 14 9.51 -7.60 6.28
C VAL A 14 10.13 -7.95 4.95
N ALA A 15 10.29 -9.24 4.64
CA ALA A 15 10.85 -9.72 3.39
C ALA A 15 10.03 -9.25 2.18
N PHE A 16 8.71 -9.43 2.22
CA PHE A 16 7.80 -8.98 1.16
C PHE A 16 7.97 -7.48 0.87
N ARG A 17 8.01 -6.65 1.92
CA ARG A 17 8.15 -5.20 1.78
C ARG A 17 9.52 -4.77 1.30
N ALA A 18 10.58 -5.44 1.75
CA ALA A 18 11.93 -5.17 1.30
C ALA A 18 12.05 -5.39 -0.21
N VAL A 19 11.52 -6.51 -0.72
CA VAL A 19 11.53 -6.81 -2.17
C VAL A 19 10.70 -5.79 -2.96
N LEU A 20 9.49 -5.42 -2.49
CA LEU A 20 8.69 -4.40 -3.17
C LEU A 20 9.36 -3.01 -3.19
N TYR A 21 10.10 -2.66 -2.13
CA TYR A 21 10.84 -1.39 -2.06
C TYR A 21 12.06 -1.42 -2.99
N ALA A 22 12.81 -2.53 -2.98
CA ALA A 22 13.95 -2.73 -3.89
C ALA A 22 13.49 -2.65 -5.36
N ALA A 23 12.40 -3.32 -5.72
CA ALA A 23 11.83 -3.26 -7.06
C ALA A 23 11.42 -1.84 -7.49
N GLN A 24 10.96 -1.02 -6.56
CA GLN A 24 10.65 0.39 -6.82
C GLN A 24 11.90 1.23 -7.04
N CYS A 25 12.94 1.03 -6.24
CA CYS A 25 14.23 1.66 -6.43
C CYS A 25 14.83 1.27 -7.80
N THR A 26 14.78 -0.01 -8.17
CA THR A 26 15.24 -0.48 -9.48
C THR A 26 14.46 0.18 -10.62
N GLN A 27 13.13 0.21 -10.53
CA GLN A 27 12.30 0.92 -11.51
C GLN A 27 12.69 2.39 -11.64
N LEU A 28 12.92 3.07 -10.51
CA LEU A 28 13.32 4.46 -10.48
C LEU A 28 14.68 4.71 -11.17
N LEU A 29 15.66 3.85 -10.89
CA LEU A 29 17.00 3.89 -11.52
C LEU A 29 16.91 3.68 -13.04
N LEU A 30 16.01 2.80 -13.48
CA LEU A 30 15.72 2.55 -14.89
C LEU A 30 14.79 3.61 -15.53
N GLY A 31 14.39 4.64 -14.78
CA GLY A 31 13.46 5.67 -15.26
C GLY A 31 12.02 5.18 -15.48
N VAL A 32 11.68 3.98 -15.01
CA VAL A 32 10.34 3.40 -15.06
C VAL A 32 9.48 4.03 -13.97
N THR A 33 8.46 4.78 -14.38
CA THR A 33 7.49 5.40 -13.47
C THR A 33 6.07 5.07 -13.90
N ALA A 34 5.12 5.23 -12.99
CA ALA A 34 3.70 4.93 -13.24
C ALA A 34 2.99 5.94 -14.16
N SER A 35 3.74 6.81 -14.85
CA SER A 35 3.21 7.86 -15.71
C SER A 35 2.24 7.27 -16.74
N HIS A 36 0.98 7.66 -16.63
CA HIS A 36 -0.13 7.09 -17.38
C HIS A 36 -0.12 7.56 -18.85
N THR A 37 0.83 7.07 -19.64
CA THR A 37 0.81 7.25 -21.10
C THR A 37 0.07 6.05 -21.70
N PRO A 38 -1.08 6.23 -22.37
CA PRO A 38 -1.76 5.13 -23.05
C PRO A 38 -0.78 4.38 -23.96
N GLY A 39 -0.66 3.07 -23.79
CA GLY A 39 0.28 2.21 -24.53
C GLY A 39 1.63 1.95 -23.85
N LEU A 40 2.07 2.78 -22.90
CA LEU A 40 3.36 2.59 -22.18
C LEU A 40 3.21 2.04 -20.76
N ASN A 41 1.97 1.78 -20.32
CA ASN A 41 1.69 1.23 -18.99
C ASN A 41 2.06 -0.26 -18.84
N ALA A 42 2.42 -0.94 -19.93
CA ALA A 42 2.80 -2.35 -19.91
C ALA A 42 4.03 -2.56 -19.02
N LEU A 43 5.07 -1.75 -19.18
CA LEU A 43 6.34 -1.93 -18.46
C LEU A 43 6.18 -1.75 -16.93
N PRO A 44 5.60 -0.66 -16.39
CA PRO A 44 5.31 -0.55 -14.96
C PRO A 44 4.43 -1.68 -14.41
N THR A 45 3.50 -2.20 -15.22
CA THR A 45 2.61 -3.30 -14.83
C THR A 45 3.37 -4.61 -14.74
N LEU A 46 4.21 -4.93 -15.74
CA LEU A 46 5.05 -6.13 -15.76
C LEU A 46 6.07 -6.09 -14.62
N CYS A 47 6.75 -4.96 -14.40
CA CYS A 47 7.65 -4.78 -13.27
C CYS A 47 6.91 -4.97 -11.93
N GLY A 48 5.70 -4.41 -11.79
CA GLY A 48 4.89 -4.60 -10.60
C GLY A 48 4.47 -6.06 -10.37
N LEU A 49 4.11 -6.78 -11.44
CA LEU A 49 3.77 -8.20 -11.38
C LEU A 49 4.96 -9.04 -10.92
N ALA A 50 6.12 -8.85 -11.57
CA ALA A 50 7.36 -9.53 -11.20
C ALA A 50 7.76 -9.21 -9.75
N ALA A 51 7.63 -7.95 -9.33
CA ALA A 51 7.90 -7.54 -7.96
C ALA A 51 7.02 -8.28 -6.93
N VAL A 52 5.72 -8.44 -7.21
CA VAL A 52 4.81 -9.18 -6.33
C VAL A 52 5.16 -10.67 -6.28
N ALA A 53 5.46 -11.28 -7.42
CA ALA A 53 5.87 -12.68 -7.51
C ALA A 53 7.13 -12.93 -6.65
N CYS A 54 8.19 -12.15 -6.88
CA CYS A 54 9.43 -12.25 -6.12
C CYS A 54 9.23 -11.95 -4.62
N ALA A 55 8.43 -10.93 -4.28
CA ALA A 55 8.16 -10.59 -2.89
C ALA A 55 7.42 -11.72 -2.16
N SER A 56 6.53 -12.42 -2.85
CA SER A 56 5.75 -13.52 -2.27
C SER A 56 6.61 -14.76 -2.04
N ALA A 57 7.48 -15.09 -2.99
CA ALA A 57 8.47 -16.15 -2.82
C ALA A 57 9.41 -15.85 -1.64
N ALA A 58 9.97 -14.64 -1.59
CA ALA A 58 10.86 -14.22 -0.49
C ALA A 58 10.16 -14.22 0.88
N ALA A 59 8.88 -13.88 0.93
CA ALA A 59 8.09 -13.89 2.16
C ALA A 59 7.95 -15.30 2.74
N ILE A 60 7.65 -16.30 1.89
CA ILE A 60 7.58 -17.71 2.29
C ILE A 60 8.94 -18.22 2.73
N SER A 61 10.00 -17.96 1.95
CA SER A 61 11.36 -18.41 2.31
C SER A 61 11.76 -17.85 3.69
N ALA A 62 11.54 -16.56 3.93
CA ALA A 62 11.85 -15.93 5.22
C ALA A 62 11.04 -16.52 6.39
N SER A 63 9.77 -16.89 6.16
CA SER A 63 8.94 -17.56 7.17
C SER A 63 9.43 -18.99 7.45
N ALA A 64 9.81 -19.73 6.42
CA ALA A 64 10.24 -21.12 6.52
C ALA A 64 11.61 -21.27 7.21
N SER A 65 12.49 -20.27 7.09
CA SER A 65 13.80 -20.25 7.77
C SER A 65 13.73 -20.11 9.30
N LEU A 66 12.55 -19.85 9.89
CA LEU A 66 12.40 -19.71 11.34
C LEU A 66 12.08 -21.05 12.03
N PRO A 67 12.78 -21.38 13.13
CA PRO A 67 12.61 -22.64 13.83
C PRO A 67 11.21 -22.79 14.50
N PRO A 68 10.66 -24.01 14.54
CA PRO A 68 11.14 -25.21 13.85
C PRO A 68 10.99 -25.06 12.34
N ALA A 69 12.00 -25.40 11.52
CA ALA A 69 11.92 -25.16 10.07
C ALA A 69 10.69 -25.86 9.47
N LEU A 70 9.97 -25.14 8.61
CA LEU A 70 8.82 -25.67 7.90
C LEU A 70 9.23 -26.14 6.50
N PRO A 71 8.59 -27.19 5.96
CA PRO A 71 8.71 -27.49 4.54
C PRO A 71 8.18 -26.28 3.75
N SER A 72 9.05 -25.57 3.05
CA SER A 72 8.62 -24.47 2.21
C SER A 72 7.85 -25.03 1.00
N PRO A 73 6.64 -24.55 0.69
CA PRO A 73 6.02 -24.86 -0.60
C PRO A 73 6.96 -24.40 -1.73
N PRO A 74 6.87 -25.00 -2.93
CA PRO A 74 7.68 -24.57 -4.04
C PRO A 74 7.47 -23.07 -4.29
N SER A 75 8.56 -22.33 -4.50
CA SER A 75 8.55 -20.87 -4.63
C SER A 75 7.62 -20.37 -5.75
N ALA A 76 7.37 -21.20 -6.76
CA ALA A 76 6.46 -20.94 -7.86
C ALA A 76 5.00 -20.79 -7.39
N ASP A 77 4.52 -21.67 -6.51
CA ASP A 77 3.14 -21.62 -6.00
C ASP A 77 2.91 -20.36 -5.16
N ALA A 78 3.88 -20.04 -4.31
CA ALA A 78 3.88 -18.82 -3.51
C ALA A 78 3.83 -17.56 -4.40
N ALA A 79 4.58 -17.55 -5.49
CA ALA A 79 4.54 -16.45 -6.46
C ALA A 79 3.15 -16.32 -7.11
N LEU A 80 2.57 -17.42 -7.60
CA LEU A 80 1.26 -17.43 -8.25
C LEU A 80 0.13 -16.99 -7.31
N VAL A 81 0.08 -17.55 -6.09
CA VAL A 81 -0.93 -17.17 -5.08
C VAL A 81 -0.77 -15.70 -4.70
N GLY A 82 0.46 -15.22 -4.53
CA GLY A 82 0.74 -13.83 -4.17
C GLY A 82 0.28 -12.84 -5.26
N VAL A 83 0.56 -13.17 -6.52
CA VAL A 83 0.09 -12.41 -7.69
C VAL A 83 -1.45 -12.42 -7.76
N ALA A 84 -2.08 -13.58 -7.57
CA ALA A 84 -3.54 -13.71 -7.60
C ALA A 84 -4.21 -12.88 -6.48
N LEU A 85 -3.69 -12.98 -5.25
CA LEU A 85 -4.18 -12.20 -4.10
C LEU A 85 -3.98 -10.70 -4.31
N TYR A 86 -2.83 -10.29 -4.84
CA TYR A 86 -2.58 -8.90 -5.18
C TYR A 86 -3.54 -8.43 -6.27
N ALA A 87 -3.74 -9.20 -7.33
CA ALA A 87 -4.66 -8.87 -8.41
C ALA A 87 -6.09 -8.71 -7.90
N ALA A 88 -6.57 -9.62 -7.05
CA ALA A 88 -7.89 -9.51 -6.42
C ALA A 88 -8.02 -8.24 -5.57
N CYS A 89 -7.04 -7.96 -4.72
CA CYS A 89 -7.13 -6.86 -3.76
C CYS A 89 -6.84 -5.48 -4.38
N ALA A 90 -5.89 -5.41 -5.33
CA ALA A 90 -5.48 -4.19 -6.04
C ALA A 90 -6.24 -3.98 -7.35
N ARG A 91 -7.15 -4.89 -7.70
CA ARG A 91 -7.91 -4.90 -8.97
C ARG A 91 -6.99 -4.91 -10.19
N ALA A 92 -6.00 -5.80 -10.17
CA ALA A 92 -4.98 -5.99 -11.20
C ALA A 92 -4.13 -4.74 -11.53
N ARG A 93 -4.09 -3.73 -10.65
CA ARG A 93 -3.30 -2.51 -10.84
C ARG A 93 -1.86 -2.68 -10.39
N PHE A 94 -1.08 -3.55 -11.04
CA PHE A 94 0.34 -3.75 -10.68
C PHE A 94 1.19 -2.50 -10.86
N SER A 95 0.84 -1.62 -11.81
CA SER A 95 1.47 -0.31 -11.97
C SER A 95 1.36 0.59 -10.74
N SER A 96 0.48 0.29 -9.77
CA SER A 96 0.44 0.99 -8.47
C SER A 96 1.68 0.78 -7.61
N LEU A 97 2.54 -0.17 -7.97
CA LEU A 97 3.84 -0.39 -7.34
C LEU A 97 4.97 0.38 -8.01
N ALA A 98 4.76 0.97 -9.19
CA ALA A 98 5.79 1.77 -9.84
C ALA A 98 5.88 3.17 -9.21
N PRO A 99 7.06 3.78 -9.08
CA PRO A 99 7.20 5.15 -8.57
C PRO A 99 6.35 6.14 -9.38
N SER A 100 5.74 7.13 -8.72
CA SER A 100 5.00 8.20 -9.43
C SER A 100 5.90 9.40 -9.74
N ASP A 101 5.93 9.90 -10.97
CA ASP A 101 6.53 11.21 -11.31
C ASP A 101 5.53 12.34 -10.99
N LEU A 102 5.94 13.29 -10.15
CA LEU A 102 5.14 14.43 -9.70
C LEU A 102 4.69 15.38 -10.83
N ARG A 103 5.25 15.27 -12.04
CA ARG A 103 4.83 16.06 -13.21
C ARG A 103 3.72 15.39 -14.01
N SER A 104 3.26 14.21 -13.59
CA SER A 104 2.34 13.40 -14.37
C SER A 104 1.27 12.76 -13.48
N ALA A 105 0.32 12.07 -14.12
CA ALA A 105 -0.63 11.24 -13.41
C ALA A 105 0.13 10.09 -12.74
N GLY A 106 0.15 10.08 -11.41
CA GLY A 106 0.80 9.03 -10.62
C GLY A 106 0.07 7.68 -10.66
N ALA A 107 0.64 6.71 -9.96
CA ALA A 107 0.26 5.30 -9.96
C ALA A 107 -1.19 5.05 -9.45
N PHE A 108 -1.69 5.96 -8.63
CA PHE A 108 -3.03 5.92 -8.06
C PHE A 108 -4.01 6.83 -8.81
N ALA A 109 -3.57 7.52 -9.86
CA ALA A 109 -4.47 8.28 -10.71
C ALA A 109 -5.51 7.36 -11.34
N ALA A 110 -6.75 7.83 -11.41
CA ALA A 110 -7.80 7.17 -12.16
C ALA A 110 -8.57 8.23 -12.93
N ARG A 111 -8.85 7.98 -14.22
CA ARG A 111 -9.59 8.94 -15.06
C ARG A 111 -10.97 9.27 -14.47
N ARG A 112 -11.68 8.27 -13.95
CA ARG A 112 -12.95 8.45 -13.23
C ARG A 112 -12.84 9.22 -11.90
N ALA A 113 -11.63 9.38 -11.37
CA ALA A 113 -11.34 10.10 -10.14
C ALA A 113 -10.64 11.44 -10.42
N SER A 114 -11.06 12.10 -11.49
CA SER A 114 -10.50 13.38 -11.93
C SER A 114 -11.55 14.20 -12.67
N LEU A 115 -11.38 15.51 -12.69
CA LEU A 115 -12.23 16.44 -13.43
C LEU A 115 -11.47 16.94 -14.68
N ALA A 116 -12.19 17.33 -15.72
CA ALA A 116 -11.58 18.14 -16.77
C ALA A 116 -11.12 19.47 -16.14
N ALA A 117 -9.95 19.97 -16.56
CA ALA A 117 -9.41 21.20 -16.03
C ALA A 117 -9.20 22.21 -17.15
N SER A 118 -9.47 23.48 -16.84
CA SER A 118 -9.00 24.60 -17.63
C SER A 118 -7.60 25.04 -17.15
N PRO A 119 -6.89 25.89 -17.90
CA PRO A 119 -5.65 26.50 -17.42
C PRO A 119 -5.80 27.39 -16.18
N ARG A 120 -7.04 27.70 -15.77
CA ARG A 120 -7.33 28.48 -14.56
C ARG A 120 -7.27 27.58 -13.33
N TYR A 121 -7.12 28.19 -12.16
CA TYR A 121 -7.28 27.48 -10.89
C TYR A 121 -8.70 26.89 -10.76
N ALA A 122 -8.80 25.75 -10.07
CA ALA A 122 -10.08 25.11 -9.82
C ALA A 122 -11.00 26.03 -9.02
N THR A 123 -12.25 26.16 -9.46
CA THR A 123 -13.33 26.87 -8.78
C THR A 123 -13.66 26.25 -7.42
N ARG A 124 -14.44 26.95 -6.58
CA ARG A 124 -14.88 26.43 -5.28
C ARG A 124 -15.65 25.11 -5.42
N ALA A 125 -16.50 25.00 -6.44
CA ALA A 125 -17.26 23.79 -6.74
C ALA A 125 -16.35 22.63 -7.14
N GLU A 126 -15.40 22.85 -8.06
CA GLU A 126 -14.43 21.84 -8.47
C GLU A 126 -13.54 21.37 -7.30
N ARG A 127 -13.08 22.29 -6.44
CA ARG A 127 -12.33 21.92 -5.23
C ARG A 127 -13.15 21.03 -4.31
N LYS A 128 -14.43 21.33 -4.10
CA LYS A 128 -15.34 20.49 -3.29
C LYS A 128 -15.46 19.08 -3.89
N LEU A 129 -15.63 18.98 -5.21
CA LEU A 129 -15.69 17.69 -5.92
C LEU A 129 -14.35 16.93 -5.82
N ILE A 130 -13.22 17.60 -6.00
CA ILE A 130 -11.89 16.99 -5.84
C ILE A 130 -11.67 16.48 -4.42
N HIS A 131 -12.10 17.21 -3.39
CA HIS A 131 -12.06 16.70 -2.01
C HIS A 131 -12.87 15.41 -1.84
N GLN A 132 -14.06 15.33 -2.43
CA GLN A 132 -14.89 14.12 -2.40
C GLN A 132 -14.20 12.96 -3.14
N LEU A 133 -13.67 13.22 -4.34
CA LEU A 133 -12.91 12.24 -5.12
C LEU A 133 -11.66 11.77 -4.36
N GLY A 134 -10.92 12.67 -3.72
CA GLY A 134 -9.74 12.34 -2.91
C GLY A 134 -10.08 11.49 -1.68
N ARG A 135 -11.21 11.76 -1.00
CA ARG A 135 -11.68 10.89 0.11
C ARG A 135 -11.99 9.47 -0.39
N ARG A 136 -12.60 9.34 -1.57
CA ARG A 136 -12.99 8.05 -2.14
C ARG A 136 -11.83 7.26 -2.77
N HIS A 137 -10.94 7.95 -3.49
CA HIS A 137 -9.91 7.32 -4.32
C HIS A 137 -8.49 7.50 -3.78
N GLY A 138 -8.26 8.51 -2.93
CA GLY A 138 -6.95 8.87 -2.43
C GLY A 138 -6.21 9.85 -3.33
N CYS A 139 -5.02 10.25 -2.87
CA CYS A 139 -4.06 11.05 -3.63
C CYS A 139 -3.65 10.31 -4.90
N HIS A 140 -3.66 10.98 -6.05
CA HIS A 140 -3.28 10.36 -7.32
C HIS A 140 -1.80 9.95 -7.39
N SER A 141 -0.92 10.61 -6.61
CA SER A 141 0.51 10.28 -6.55
C SER A 141 0.82 9.18 -5.55
N CYS A 142 0.35 9.25 -4.29
CA CYS A 142 0.76 8.32 -3.23
C CYS A 142 -0.35 7.41 -2.70
N GLY A 143 -1.57 7.53 -3.21
CA GLY A 143 -2.73 6.75 -2.77
C GLY A 143 -3.28 7.12 -1.39
N ALA A 144 -2.63 8.03 -0.66
CA ALA A 144 -3.06 8.42 0.69
C ALA A 144 -4.47 9.04 0.67
N ARG A 145 -5.35 8.57 1.57
CA ARG A 145 -6.75 9.03 1.68
C ARG A 145 -6.98 10.10 2.76
N ALA A 146 -5.90 10.70 3.27
CA ALA A 146 -5.98 11.70 4.32
C ALA A 146 -6.23 13.10 3.72
N PRO A 147 -7.33 13.79 4.07
CA PRO A 147 -7.56 15.18 3.68
C PRO A 147 -6.60 16.14 4.42
N PRO A 148 -6.45 17.39 3.95
CA PRO A 148 -7.07 17.98 2.76
C PRO A 148 -6.44 17.53 1.43
N PHE A 149 -7.18 17.70 0.34
CA PHE A 149 -6.75 17.43 -1.03
C PHE A 149 -6.76 18.72 -1.85
N HIS A 150 -5.73 18.92 -2.67
CA HIS A 150 -5.68 20.00 -3.65
C HIS A 150 -6.13 19.48 -5.02
N ALA A 151 -6.73 20.37 -5.81
CA ALA A 151 -7.03 20.14 -7.22
C ALA A 151 -5.76 20.40 -8.03
N ASP A 152 -4.94 19.36 -8.15
CA ASP A 152 -3.67 19.43 -8.86
C ASP A 152 -3.89 19.34 -10.37
N HIS A 153 -3.21 20.21 -11.13
CA HIS A 153 -3.22 20.21 -12.59
C HIS A 153 -2.28 19.13 -13.11
N VAL A 154 -2.82 18.18 -13.88
CA VAL A 154 -2.03 17.13 -14.53
C VAL A 154 -2.24 17.18 -16.04
N PRO A 155 -1.19 17.37 -16.85
CA PRO A 155 0.16 17.76 -16.42
C PRO A 155 0.18 19.17 -15.78
N PRO A 156 1.19 19.53 -14.97
CA PRO A 156 1.32 20.88 -14.43
C PRO A 156 1.32 21.92 -15.55
N LEU A 157 0.76 23.11 -15.30
CA LEU A 157 0.62 24.16 -16.32
C LEU A 157 1.94 24.54 -16.98
N TRP A 158 3.04 24.53 -16.23
CA TRP A 158 4.41 24.74 -16.76
C TRP A 158 4.78 23.70 -17.82
N ASP A 159 4.43 22.42 -17.63
CA ASP A 159 4.70 21.34 -18.58
C ASP A 159 3.65 21.34 -19.72
N ALA A 160 2.40 21.70 -19.43
CA ALA A 160 1.30 21.74 -20.41
C ALA A 160 1.52 22.77 -21.53
N ARG A 161 2.28 23.84 -21.26
CA ARG A 161 2.65 24.87 -22.26
C ARG A 161 3.79 24.43 -23.17
N ARG A 162 4.50 23.36 -22.84
CA ARG A 162 5.60 22.83 -23.65
C ARG A 162 5.08 21.89 -24.73
N PRO A 163 5.84 21.69 -25.83
CA PRO A 163 5.49 20.68 -26.82
C PRO A 163 5.27 19.31 -26.15
N PRO A 164 4.21 18.57 -26.53
CA PRO A 164 3.90 17.30 -25.88
C PRO A 164 5.04 16.31 -26.04
N ARG A 165 5.36 15.55 -24.98
CA ARG A 165 6.47 14.59 -24.99
C ARG A 165 6.27 13.49 -26.04
N ALA A 166 5.03 13.00 -26.15
CA ALA A 166 4.66 11.97 -27.12
C ALA A 166 4.81 12.50 -28.56
N ALA A 167 5.68 11.87 -29.34
CA ALA A 167 5.98 12.26 -30.72
C ALA A 167 4.72 12.38 -31.58
N TRP A 168 3.80 11.41 -31.50
CA TRP A 168 2.55 11.43 -32.26
C TRP A 168 1.66 12.65 -31.93
N ARG A 169 1.66 13.13 -30.68
CA ARG A 169 0.91 14.34 -30.30
C ARG A 169 1.54 15.59 -30.87
N ARG A 170 2.88 15.62 -31.00
CA ARG A 170 3.58 16.70 -31.70
C ARG A 170 3.21 16.71 -33.17
N VAL A 171 3.26 15.55 -33.82
CA VAL A 171 2.88 15.38 -35.23
C VAL A 171 1.43 15.83 -35.47
N LEU A 172 0.49 15.39 -34.63
CA LEU A 172 -0.93 15.77 -34.76
C LEU A 172 -1.28 17.14 -34.15
N ARG A 173 -0.30 17.90 -33.62
CA ARG A 173 -0.52 19.18 -32.91
C ARG A 173 -1.60 19.12 -31.82
N ARG A 174 -1.75 17.97 -31.14
CA ARG A 174 -2.78 17.76 -30.12
C ARG A 174 -2.21 18.01 -28.71
N PRO A 175 -2.68 19.04 -27.98
CA PRO A 175 -2.22 19.27 -26.62
C PRO A 175 -2.58 18.11 -25.69
N ALA A 176 -1.84 17.96 -24.59
CA ALA A 176 -2.20 17.01 -23.56
C ALA A 176 -3.48 17.49 -22.84
N PRO A 177 -4.50 16.62 -22.66
CA PRO A 177 -5.71 17.02 -21.96
C PRO A 177 -5.38 17.33 -20.49
N LEU A 178 -5.72 18.54 -20.06
CA LEU A 178 -5.49 19.01 -18.70
C LEU A 178 -6.61 18.50 -17.78
N ARG A 179 -6.24 17.95 -16.63
CA ARG A 179 -7.21 17.40 -15.66
C ARG A 179 -6.85 17.78 -14.22
N PHE A 180 -7.88 17.92 -13.40
CA PHE A 180 -7.72 18.07 -11.95
C PHE A 180 -7.71 16.69 -11.30
N HIS A 181 -6.64 16.39 -10.57
CA HIS A 181 -6.54 15.19 -9.74
C HIS A 181 -6.49 15.56 -8.25
N PRO A 182 -7.05 14.71 -7.36
CA PRO A 182 -6.88 14.90 -5.93
C PRO A 182 -5.44 14.61 -5.51
N GLN A 183 -4.77 15.58 -4.92
CA GLN A 183 -3.40 15.43 -4.44
C GLN A 183 -3.32 15.83 -2.96
N CYS A 184 -2.65 15.04 -2.12
CA CYS A 184 -2.48 15.39 -0.71
C CYS A 184 -1.46 16.52 -0.52
N LEU A 185 -1.56 17.25 0.59
CA LEU A 185 -0.67 18.38 0.90
C LEU A 185 0.83 18.01 0.82
N ALA A 186 1.20 16.82 1.31
CA ALA A 186 2.60 16.37 1.27
C ALA A 186 3.14 16.16 -0.16
N CYS A 187 2.32 15.61 -1.07
CA CYS A 187 2.72 15.45 -2.46
C CYS A 187 2.70 16.78 -3.21
N SER A 188 1.70 17.63 -2.94
CA SER A 188 1.58 18.96 -3.53
C SER A 188 2.76 19.86 -3.17
N GLY A 189 3.21 19.86 -1.91
CA GLY A 189 4.40 20.60 -1.50
C GLY A 189 5.68 20.15 -2.22
N LYS A 190 5.86 18.83 -2.40
CA LYS A 190 7.00 18.30 -3.18
C LYS A 190 6.92 18.71 -4.65
N GLN A 191 5.73 18.67 -5.24
CA GLN A 191 5.53 19.08 -6.62
C GLN A 191 5.77 20.58 -6.79
N ALA A 192 5.32 21.43 -5.87
CA ALA A 192 5.59 22.86 -5.91
C ALA A 192 7.11 23.15 -5.84
N ALA A 193 7.83 22.48 -4.94
CA ALA A 193 9.29 22.60 -4.85
C ALA A 193 9.99 22.15 -6.15
N LEU A 194 9.54 21.03 -6.73
CA LEU A 194 10.02 20.55 -8.02
C LEU A 194 9.78 21.57 -9.14
N LEU A 195 8.55 22.09 -9.27
CA LEU A 195 8.20 23.04 -10.31
C LEU A 195 8.97 24.36 -10.16
N SER A 196 9.19 24.83 -8.93
CA SER A 196 10.03 25.99 -8.63
C SER A 196 11.49 25.76 -9.05
N ALA A 197 12.04 24.58 -8.82
CA ALA A 197 13.39 24.24 -9.28
C ALA A 197 13.47 24.22 -10.81
N LEU A 198 12.50 23.59 -11.48
CA LEU A 198 12.45 23.51 -12.94
C LEU A 198 12.20 24.88 -13.61
N SER A 199 11.39 25.75 -13.01
CA SER A 199 11.18 27.12 -13.52
C SER A 199 12.44 27.97 -13.42
N ALA A 200 13.32 27.69 -12.45
CA ALA A 200 14.63 28.30 -12.32
C ALA A 200 15.71 27.66 -13.22
N GLY A 201 15.32 26.78 -14.15
CA GLY A 201 16.25 26.11 -15.07
C GLY A 201 17.11 25.02 -14.43
N ARG A 202 16.85 24.64 -13.17
CA ARG A 202 17.62 23.59 -12.49
C ARG A 202 17.23 22.21 -12.99
N GLU A 203 18.24 21.37 -13.21
CA GLU A 203 18.00 19.95 -13.43
C GLU A 203 17.58 19.28 -12.12
N VAL A 204 16.55 18.44 -12.19
CA VAL A 204 16.05 17.70 -11.03
C VAL A 204 16.10 16.21 -11.34
N PRO A 205 16.90 15.44 -10.60
CA PRO A 205 17.08 14.01 -10.86
C PRO A 205 15.78 13.25 -10.64
N VAL A 206 15.67 12.07 -11.26
CA VAL A 206 14.43 11.26 -11.26
C VAL A 206 13.95 10.97 -9.84
N TRP A 207 14.85 10.64 -8.93
CA TRP A 207 14.49 10.32 -7.55
C TRP A 207 13.90 11.52 -6.78
N ALA A 208 14.33 12.75 -7.07
CA ALA A 208 13.84 13.96 -6.40
C ALA A 208 12.44 14.36 -6.89
N ARG A 209 12.08 13.98 -8.12
CA ARG A 209 10.74 14.20 -8.70
C ARG A 209 9.78 13.03 -8.52
N SER A 210 10.21 11.95 -7.89
CA SER A 210 9.42 10.73 -7.74
C SER A 210 8.86 10.54 -6.34
N VAL A 211 7.72 9.86 -6.28
CA VAL A 211 7.10 9.41 -5.03
C VAL A 211 7.12 7.90 -5.01
N LEU A 212 7.86 7.33 -4.06
CA LEU A 212 7.80 5.90 -3.77
C LEU A 212 6.52 5.56 -3.01
N HIS A 213 6.04 4.35 -3.23
CA HIS A 213 4.80 3.82 -2.70
C HIS A 213 5.15 2.76 -1.68
N THR A 214 5.05 3.12 -0.41
CA THR A 214 4.90 2.08 0.59
C THR A 214 3.45 1.61 0.49
N PRO A 215 3.18 0.33 0.20
CA PRO A 215 1.83 -0.17 0.33
C PRO A 215 1.41 0.11 1.78
N PRO A 216 0.35 0.91 2.04
CA PRO A 216 -0.09 1.10 3.42
C PRO A 216 -0.34 -0.27 4.05
N LEU A 217 -0.25 -0.40 5.37
CA LEU A 217 -0.54 -1.67 6.06
C LEU A 217 -1.95 -2.22 5.75
N ARG A 218 -2.88 -1.36 5.30
CA ARG A 218 -4.22 -1.71 4.80
C ARG A 218 -4.29 -1.94 3.29
N SER A 219 -3.18 -1.85 2.59
CA SER A 219 -3.15 -2.09 1.16
C SER A 219 -3.38 -3.57 0.88
N ALA A 220 -3.97 -3.80 -0.28
CA ALA A 220 -3.99 -5.08 -0.96
C ALA A 220 -2.68 -5.88 -0.82
N ALA A 221 -1.53 -5.22 -0.96
CA ALA A 221 -0.22 -5.86 -0.92
C ALA A 221 0.13 -6.42 0.46
N SER A 222 -0.09 -5.64 1.53
CA SER A 222 0.17 -6.11 2.90
C SER A 222 -0.81 -7.20 3.33
N VAL A 223 -2.07 -7.09 2.89
CA VAL A 223 -3.08 -8.13 3.14
C VAL A 223 -2.74 -9.41 2.37
N ALA A 224 -2.32 -9.31 1.11
CA ALA A 224 -1.93 -10.45 0.29
C ALA A 224 -0.72 -11.18 0.88
N GLY A 225 0.35 -10.46 1.27
CA GLY A 225 1.52 -11.08 1.90
C GLY A 225 1.18 -11.79 3.21
N ASN A 226 0.38 -11.15 4.08
CA ASN A 226 -0.04 -11.75 5.35
C ASN A 226 -1.00 -12.95 5.13
N ALA A 227 -1.93 -12.85 4.18
CA ALA A 227 -2.87 -13.91 3.85
C ALA A 227 -2.15 -15.12 3.25
N LEU A 228 -1.16 -14.90 2.39
CA LEU A 228 -0.37 -15.96 1.78
C LEU A 228 0.38 -16.80 2.82
N VAL A 229 1.01 -16.14 3.79
CA VAL A 229 1.69 -16.82 4.91
C VAL A 229 0.67 -17.54 5.78
N ALA A 230 -0.48 -16.93 6.05
CA ALA A 230 -1.53 -17.56 6.82
C ALA A 230 -2.12 -18.80 6.11
N CYS A 231 -2.24 -18.78 4.78
CA CYS A 231 -2.64 -19.93 3.98
C CYS A 231 -1.58 -21.05 3.99
N ALA A 232 -0.30 -20.71 3.85
CA ALA A 232 0.78 -21.68 3.93
C ALA A 232 0.80 -22.39 5.30
N LEU A 233 0.69 -21.61 6.39
CA LEU A 233 0.59 -22.16 7.75
C LEU A 233 -0.69 -22.99 7.97
N ALA A 234 -1.81 -22.64 7.32
CA ALA A 234 -3.06 -23.40 7.44
C ALA A 234 -2.99 -24.76 6.72
N SER A 235 -2.32 -24.81 5.56
CA SER A 235 -2.12 -26.04 4.79
C SER A 235 -1.34 -27.10 5.58
N GLU A 236 -0.35 -26.68 6.37
CA GLU A 236 0.48 -27.60 7.16
C GLU A 236 -0.25 -28.21 8.35
N ASN A 237 -1.20 -27.47 8.95
CA ASN A 237 -1.92 -27.94 10.13
C ASN A 237 -3.11 -28.86 9.79
N GLY A 238 -3.17 -29.39 8.55
CA GLY A 238 -4.30 -30.22 8.08
C GLY A 238 -5.66 -29.53 8.17
N CYS A 239 -5.66 -28.19 8.32
CA CYS A 239 -6.86 -27.43 8.57
C CYS A 239 -7.64 -27.27 7.26
N ARG A 240 -8.64 -28.14 7.03
CA ARG A 240 -9.63 -28.01 5.95
C ARG A 240 -10.43 -26.69 6.01
N ALA A 241 -10.29 -25.88 7.06
CA ALA A 241 -10.95 -24.58 7.21
C ALA A 241 -10.09 -23.44 6.61
N ALA A 242 -9.96 -23.40 5.28
CA ALA A 242 -9.24 -22.34 4.55
C ALA A 242 -9.85 -20.92 4.67
N ALA A 243 -11.01 -20.76 5.33
CA ALA A 243 -11.70 -19.47 5.48
C ALA A 243 -11.20 -18.63 6.68
N ALA A 244 -10.76 -19.26 7.77
CA ALA A 244 -10.32 -18.56 8.99
C ALA A 244 -9.04 -17.68 8.83
N PRO A 245 -8.03 -18.06 8.00
CA PRO A 245 -6.80 -17.27 7.82
C PRO A 245 -7.05 -15.87 7.25
N PHE A 246 -8.00 -15.75 6.31
CA PHE A 246 -8.38 -14.47 5.71
C PHE A 246 -9.04 -13.54 6.73
N GLU A 247 -9.90 -14.08 7.60
CA GLU A 247 -10.54 -13.29 8.64
C GLU A 247 -9.54 -12.80 9.69
N VAL A 248 -8.58 -13.64 10.09
CA VAL A 248 -7.52 -13.26 11.03
C VAL A 248 -6.59 -12.21 10.43
N ALA A 249 -6.16 -12.39 9.18
CA ALA A 249 -5.33 -11.41 8.46
C ALA A 249 -6.08 -10.05 8.29
N ALA A 250 -7.38 -10.09 8.01
CA ALA A 250 -8.22 -8.91 7.94
C ALA A 250 -8.35 -8.20 9.31
N ARG A 251 -8.59 -8.95 10.40
CA ARG A 251 -8.68 -8.42 11.77
C ARG A 251 -7.36 -7.82 12.25
N LEU A 252 -6.22 -8.48 11.98
CA LEU A 252 -4.89 -7.96 12.31
C LEU A 252 -4.57 -6.66 11.55
N SER A 253 -4.92 -6.61 10.25
CA SER A 253 -4.75 -5.40 9.43
C SER A 253 -5.62 -4.23 9.90
N LEU A 254 -6.87 -4.51 10.31
CA LEU A 254 -7.75 -3.52 10.93
C LEU A 254 -7.17 -2.98 12.23
N HIS A 255 -6.67 -3.86 13.10
CA HIS A 255 -6.14 -3.50 14.42
C HIS A 255 -4.82 -2.70 14.34
N ALA A 256 -3.85 -3.18 13.56
CA ALA A 256 -2.59 -2.48 13.31
C ALA A 256 -2.83 -1.04 12.85
N THR A 257 -3.89 -0.82 12.07
CA THR A 257 -4.21 0.51 11.60
C THR A 257 -5.00 1.37 12.60
N ALA A 258 -5.85 0.77 13.43
CA ALA A 258 -6.45 1.50 14.54
C ALA A 258 -5.35 2.02 15.49
N SER A 259 -4.32 1.21 15.74
CA SER A 259 -3.14 1.60 16.52
C SER A 259 -2.30 2.68 15.84
N MET A 260 -2.03 2.56 14.52
CA MET A 260 -1.33 3.62 13.77
C MET A 260 -2.11 4.94 13.69
N ARG A 261 -3.45 4.91 13.61
CA ARG A 261 -4.29 6.11 13.67
C ARG A 261 -4.20 6.78 15.05
N ARG A 262 -4.27 6.00 16.13
CA ARG A 262 -4.08 6.49 17.50
C ARG A 262 -2.69 7.09 17.69
N TYR A 263 -1.64 6.44 17.18
CA TYR A 263 -0.29 6.98 17.20
C TYR A 263 -0.19 8.32 16.46
N LYS A 264 -0.67 8.40 15.21
CA LYS A 264 -0.63 9.66 14.44
C LYS A 264 -1.39 10.78 15.13
N TRP A 265 -2.55 10.48 15.71
CA TRP A 265 -3.33 11.45 16.48
C TRP A 265 -2.55 11.94 17.73
N ARG A 266 -2.00 11.01 18.53
CA ARG A 266 -1.17 11.35 19.70
C ARG A 266 0.09 12.13 19.34
N HIS A 267 0.75 11.76 18.25
CA HIS A 267 1.94 12.45 17.75
C HIS A 267 1.62 13.87 17.26
N GLN A 268 0.48 14.08 16.61
CA GLN A 268 0.03 15.43 16.21
C GLN A 268 -0.32 16.29 17.43
N HIS A 269 -0.94 15.71 18.47
CA HIS A 269 -1.21 16.41 19.73
C HIS A 269 0.07 16.73 20.51
N ALA A 270 1.01 15.78 20.62
CA ALA A 270 2.30 16.00 21.30
C ALA A 270 3.09 17.13 20.63
N LYS A 271 3.14 17.17 19.29
CA LYS A 271 3.76 18.28 18.56
C LYS A 271 3.12 19.65 18.83
N ARG A 272 1.80 19.70 19.00
CA ARG A 272 1.09 20.95 19.35
C ARG A 272 1.36 21.40 20.79
N ALA A 273 1.70 20.47 21.67
CA ALA A 273 2.04 20.73 23.07
C ALA A 273 3.55 20.91 23.32
N GLY A 274 4.37 21.03 22.28
CA GLY A 274 5.83 21.18 22.41
C GLY A 274 6.60 19.92 22.80
N GLY A 275 5.95 18.75 22.88
CA GLY A 275 6.58 17.49 23.28
C GLY A 275 7.21 16.73 22.12
N VAL A 276 8.35 16.05 22.38
CA VAL A 276 8.98 15.10 21.46
C VAL A 276 8.49 13.68 21.77
N PRO A 277 7.76 13.00 20.87
CA PRO A 277 7.21 11.68 21.16
C PRO A 277 8.30 10.60 21.11
N SER A 278 8.35 9.76 22.14
CA SER A 278 9.23 8.59 22.23
C SER A 278 8.75 7.41 21.37
N ILE A 279 9.62 6.88 20.52
CA ILE A 279 9.38 5.72 19.64
C ILE A 279 9.10 4.42 20.43
N ARG A 280 9.57 4.30 21.68
CA ARG A 280 9.42 3.08 22.49
C ARG A 280 7.96 2.67 22.76
N PHE A 281 7.01 3.61 22.65
CA PHE A 281 5.58 3.34 22.87
C PHE A 281 4.91 2.55 21.72
N VAL A 282 5.41 2.67 20.49
CA VAL A 282 4.75 2.07 19.30
C VAL A 282 4.81 0.54 19.34
N CYS A 283 5.97 -0.02 19.71
CA CYS A 283 6.10 -1.46 19.86
C CYS A 283 5.26 -1.96 21.04
N LYS A 284 5.30 -1.28 22.19
CA LYS A 284 4.57 -1.72 23.39
C LYS A 284 3.06 -1.76 23.18
N ASP A 285 2.43 -0.72 22.60
CA ASP A 285 0.97 -0.71 22.39
C ASP A 285 0.51 -1.70 21.30
N ILE A 286 1.34 -1.93 20.25
CA ILE A 286 1.05 -2.94 19.23
C ILE A 286 1.10 -4.34 19.83
N PHE A 287 2.14 -4.65 20.63
CA PHE A 287 2.28 -5.97 21.25
C PHE A 287 1.27 -6.21 22.39
N THR A 288 1.04 -5.23 23.27
CA THR A 288 0.15 -5.39 24.44
C THR A 288 -1.33 -5.41 24.05
N GLY A 289 -1.73 -4.62 23.03
CA GLY A 289 -3.10 -4.61 22.51
C GLY A 289 -3.49 -5.89 21.77
N ILE A 290 -2.52 -6.56 21.14
CA ILE A 290 -2.70 -7.89 20.55
C ILE A 290 -2.86 -8.93 21.68
N SER A 291 -2.07 -8.88 22.75
CA SER A 291 -2.14 -9.87 23.84
C SER A 291 -3.46 -9.83 24.64
N LEU A 292 -3.96 -8.65 25.01
CA LEU A 292 -5.12 -8.54 25.93
C LEU A 292 -6.48 -8.92 25.30
N LYS A 293 -6.66 -8.78 23.98
CA LYS A 293 -7.92 -9.13 23.31
C LYS A 293 -8.02 -10.60 22.92
N PHE A 294 -6.89 -11.29 22.77
CA PHE A 294 -6.89 -12.75 22.55
C PHE A 294 -7.34 -13.52 23.79
N ALA A 295 -7.06 -13.00 25.00
CA ALA A 295 -7.55 -13.58 26.25
C ALA A 295 -9.10 -13.60 26.35
N GLY A 296 -9.78 -12.59 25.77
CA GLY A 296 -11.25 -12.53 25.76
C GLY A 296 -11.93 -13.37 24.69
N VAL A 297 -11.25 -13.71 23.60
CA VAL A 297 -11.79 -14.52 22.49
C VAL A 297 -11.59 -16.03 22.73
N MET A 298 -10.65 -16.41 23.62
CA MET A 298 -10.39 -17.80 23.99
C MET A 298 -11.00 -18.21 25.34
N SER A 299 -11.95 -17.45 25.87
CA SER A 299 -12.75 -17.94 26.99
C SER A 299 -13.59 -19.12 26.49
N PRO A 300 -13.39 -20.35 26.99
CA PRO A 300 -14.12 -21.51 26.51
C PRO A 300 -15.62 -21.29 26.70
N SER A 301 -16.42 -21.64 25.68
CA SER A 301 -17.86 -21.65 25.82
C SER A 301 -18.23 -22.61 26.97
N LYS A 302 -19.08 -22.14 27.90
CA LYS A 302 -19.55 -22.87 29.09
C LYS A 302 -20.32 -24.18 28.80
N THR A 303 -20.28 -24.70 27.57
CA THR A 303 -21.08 -25.83 27.08
C THR A 303 -20.42 -27.20 27.23
N ALA A 304 -19.24 -27.30 27.85
CA ALA A 304 -18.52 -28.58 27.99
C ALA A 304 -18.17 -28.92 29.45
N GLN A 305 -19.15 -28.82 30.37
CA GLN A 305 -19.13 -29.54 31.64
C GLN A 305 -20.35 -30.47 31.71
N ARG A 306 -20.28 -31.59 30.97
CA ARG A 306 -21.11 -32.76 31.32
C ARG A 306 -20.38 -33.50 32.44
N LYS A 307 -21.02 -33.55 33.61
CA LYS A 307 -20.61 -34.37 34.75
C LYS A 307 -20.58 -35.84 34.31
N HIS A 308 -19.43 -36.49 34.43
CA HIS A 308 -19.35 -37.93 34.54
C HIS A 308 -19.71 -38.28 35.99
N GLU A 309 -20.84 -38.96 36.21
CA GLU A 309 -21.11 -39.66 37.46
C GLU A 309 -20.51 -41.07 37.39
N PRO A 310 -19.88 -41.56 38.46
CA PRO A 310 -19.37 -42.92 38.52
C PRO A 310 -20.51 -43.91 38.82
N HIS A 311 -20.66 -44.91 37.95
CA HIS A 311 -21.56 -46.04 38.13
C HIS A 311 -20.88 -47.06 39.06
N TRP A 312 -21.48 -47.37 40.21
CA TRP A 312 -21.09 -48.51 41.04
C TRP A 312 -21.90 -49.76 40.63
N PRO A 313 -21.31 -50.97 40.68
CA PRO A 313 -22.01 -52.22 40.40
C PRO A 313 -22.69 -52.78 41.65
N ASN A 314 -23.84 -53.42 41.45
CA ASN A 314 -24.43 -54.41 42.36
C ASN A 314 -24.30 -55.79 41.72
#